data_AF-A0A4R3I3E2-F1
#
_entry.id   AF-A0A4R3I3E2-F1
#
_cell.length_a   1.000
_cell.length_b   1.000
_cell.length_c   1.000
_cell.angle_alpha   90.00
_cell.angle_beta   90.00
_cell.angle_gamma   90.00
#
_symmetry.space_group_name_H-M   'P 1'
#
loop_
_entity.id
_entity.type
_entity.pdbx_description
1 polymer ?
#
loop_
_entity_poly.entity_id
_entity_poly.type
_entity_poly.pdbx_seq_one_letter_code
_entity_poly.pdbx_strand_id
1 'polypeptide(L)'
;MHTEHPYSQLTQDKIIDWLESLEILSDYRIYPLNSYENRVYRVGIEDAQPIVMKVYRPGRWSREQIQEELEFTQQLFDQELPVVPALSIQGQTLHERDGFLFACFPMRAGHAFELDNPDKLYRIGQLLGRVHSFGSQQAFKTRTTLSLIKPIQESLAFFQDNELIGYDLRDNYLTTLQHIETNMRPFQTRLESTPLLRTHGDFHAGNILTRDEDILLVDFDDTQMAPAMQDIWKLLSGSDLEQKSQLSELAEGYEQFYEFPDSQARLIEPLRTAHMVRHNLWIAKRWSDPAFPQAFPWYGSARYWSEHLLMLKEQWSVLQDLNSSH
;
A
#
# COMPACT_ATOMS: atom_id res chain seq x y z
N MET A 1 29.48 7.74 -2.29
CA MET A 1 29.64 6.30 -2.57
C MET A 1 28.39 5.87 -3.31
N HIS A 2 28.50 5.39 -4.56
CA HIS A 2 27.37 4.75 -5.21
C HIS A 2 27.10 3.46 -4.44
N THR A 3 26.15 3.49 -3.52
CA THR A 3 25.57 2.26 -2.97
C THR A 3 24.93 1.55 -4.16
N GLU A 4 25.58 0.48 -4.61
CA GLU A 4 25.05 -0.41 -5.64
C GLU A 4 23.61 -0.77 -5.24
N HIS A 5 22.68 -0.57 -6.17
CA HIS A 5 21.27 -0.77 -5.86
C HIS A 5 21.05 -2.20 -5.37
N PRO A 6 20.31 -2.48 -4.27
CA PRO A 6 20.22 -3.82 -3.69
C PRO A 6 19.83 -4.89 -4.71
N TYR A 7 18.97 -4.54 -5.67
CA TYR A 7 18.51 -5.45 -6.71
C TYR A 7 19.39 -5.56 -7.96
N SER A 8 20.49 -4.81 -8.05
CA SER A 8 21.46 -4.94 -9.15
C SER A 8 22.01 -6.37 -9.30
N GLN A 9 21.93 -7.13 -8.21
CA GLN A 9 22.39 -8.51 -8.13
C GLN A 9 21.36 -9.56 -8.58
N LEU A 10 20.10 -9.19 -8.86
CA LEU A 10 19.04 -10.14 -9.28
C LEU A 10 19.05 -10.34 -10.81
N THR A 11 19.90 -11.25 -11.29
CA THR A 11 19.90 -11.68 -12.69
C THR A 11 18.85 -12.77 -12.94
N GLN A 12 18.49 -13.01 -14.21
CA GLN A 12 17.61 -14.12 -14.58
C GLN A 12 18.17 -15.47 -14.09
N ASP A 13 19.47 -15.70 -14.27
CA ASP A 13 20.14 -16.93 -13.80
C ASP A 13 19.94 -17.17 -12.30
N LYS A 14 20.03 -16.11 -11.46
CA LYS A 14 19.78 -16.26 -10.03
C LYS A 14 18.33 -16.63 -9.73
N ILE A 15 17.37 -16.02 -10.43
CA ILE A 15 15.95 -16.33 -10.25
C ILE A 15 15.67 -17.81 -10.59
N ILE A 16 16.27 -18.32 -11.66
CA ILE A 16 16.21 -19.74 -12.03
C ILE A 16 16.83 -20.60 -10.92
N ASP A 17 18.07 -20.32 -10.55
CA ASP A 17 18.80 -21.07 -9.52
C ASP A 17 18.01 -21.15 -8.20
N TRP A 18 17.35 -20.04 -7.80
CA TRP A 18 16.56 -19.97 -6.57
C TRP A 18 15.34 -20.88 -6.63
N LEU A 19 14.61 -20.89 -7.75
CA LEU A 19 13.46 -21.78 -7.93
C LEU A 19 13.88 -23.25 -8.01
N GLU A 20 14.96 -23.56 -8.71
CA GLU A 20 15.46 -24.93 -8.83
C GLU A 20 15.92 -25.50 -7.48
N SER A 21 16.44 -24.68 -6.56
CA SER A 21 16.72 -25.15 -5.19
C SER A 21 15.49 -25.50 -4.37
N LEU A 22 14.32 -25.01 -4.80
CA LEU A 22 13.03 -25.39 -4.23
C LEU A 22 12.38 -26.54 -5.02
N GLU A 23 13.13 -27.20 -5.89
CA GLU A 23 12.68 -28.28 -6.78
C GLU A 23 11.61 -27.81 -7.79
N ILE A 24 11.60 -26.52 -8.12
CA ILE A 24 10.73 -25.93 -9.14
C ILE A 24 11.56 -25.66 -10.40
N LEU A 25 11.36 -26.47 -11.43
CA LEU A 25 12.07 -26.33 -12.71
C LEU A 25 11.44 -25.21 -13.55
N SER A 26 12.24 -24.21 -13.92
CA SER A 26 11.80 -23.12 -14.79
C SER A 26 12.01 -23.50 -16.26
N ASP A 27 11.08 -23.07 -17.12
CA ASP A 27 11.26 -23.17 -18.59
C ASP A 27 12.08 -22.01 -19.18
N TYR A 28 12.83 -21.30 -18.33
CA TYR A 28 13.67 -20.13 -18.62
C TYR A 28 12.93 -18.85 -19.02
N ARG A 29 11.60 -18.85 -19.13
CA ARG A 29 10.83 -17.63 -19.42
C ARG A 29 10.64 -16.80 -18.16
N ILE A 30 11.46 -15.77 -17.99
CA ILE A 30 11.35 -14.81 -16.90
C ILE A 30 10.94 -13.44 -17.43
N TYR A 31 9.78 -12.97 -16.98
CA TYR A 31 9.26 -11.64 -17.33
C TYR A 31 9.15 -10.77 -16.07
N PRO A 32 9.93 -9.67 -15.96
CA PRO A 32 9.73 -8.72 -14.87
C PRO A 32 8.36 -8.05 -14.99
N LEU A 33 7.64 -7.97 -13.88
CA LEU A 33 6.38 -7.25 -13.76
C LEU A 33 6.63 -5.85 -13.18
N ASN A 34 5.74 -4.90 -13.49
CA ASN A 34 5.86 -3.54 -12.99
C ASN A 34 5.59 -3.51 -11.48
N SER A 35 6.65 -3.39 -10.67
CA SER A 35 6.59 -3.17 -9.23
C SER A 35 7.81 -2.34 -8.81
N TYR A 36 7.55 -1.23 -8.12
CA TYR A 36 8.58 -0.27 -7.74
C TYR A 36 9.23 -0.57 -6.38
N GLU A 37 8.52 -1.29 -5.53
CA GLU A 37 8.96 -1.54 -4.17
C GLU A 37 9.65 -2.90 -4.05
N ASN A 38 8.97 -3.96 -4.51
CA ASN A 38 9.51 -5.30 -4.62
C ASN A 38 9.91 -5.61 -6.07
N ARG A 39 10.76 -6.61 -6.26
CA ARG A 39 10.99 -7.15 -7.61
C ARG A 39 10.06 -8.32 -7.82
N VAL A 40 9.16 -8.18 -8.79
CA VAL A 40 8.15 -9.19 -9.09
C VAL A 40 8.41 -9.74 -10.48
N TYR A 41 8.42 -11.06 -10.61
CA TYR A 41 8.68 -11.76 -11.86
C TYR A 41 7.55 -12.75 -12.14
N ARG A 42 7.06 -12.79 -13.38
CA ARG A 42 6.34 -13.95 -13.88
C ARG A 42 7.36 -14.95 -14.40
N VAL A 43 7.35 -16.16 -13.85
CA VAL A 43 8.29 -17.23 -14.20
C VAL A 43 7.53 -18.40 -14.81
N GLY A 44 7.95 -18.83 -16.00
CA GLY A 44 7.45 -20.05 -16.62
C GLY A 44 8.04 -21.29 -15.96
N ILE A 45 7.20 -22.30 -15.76
CA ILE A 45 7.52 -23.55 -15.08
C ILE A 45 7.35 -24.70 -16.06
N GLU A 46 8.30 -25.65 -16.08
CA GLU A 46 8.22 -26.83 -16.94
C GLU A 46 6.95 -27.64 -16.65
N ASP A 47 6.22 -28.01 -17.71
CA ASP A 47 4.98 -28.79 -17.67
C ASP A 47 3.88 -28.25 -16.73
N ALA A 48 3.93 -26.96 -16.36
CA ALA A 48 2.98 -26.34 -15.45
C ALA A 48 2.60 -24.91 -15.86
N GLN A 49 1.62 -24.34 -15.15
CA GLN A 49 1.27 -22.93 -15.31
C GLN A 49 2.39 -22.05 -14.73
N PRO A 50 2.61 -20.85 -15.29
CA PRO A 50 3.57 -19.92 -14.74
C PRO A 50 3.18 -19.49 -13.31
N ILE A 51 4.18 -19.08 -12.54
CA ILE A 51 4.00 -18.52 -11.19
C ILE A 51 4.45 -17.06 -11.15
N VAL A 52 4.08 -16.37 -10.09
CA VAL A 52 4.61 -15.04 -9.75
C VAL A 52 5.58 -15.19 -8.59
N MET A 53 6.81 -14.74 -8.76
CA MET A 53 7.82 -14.69 -7.71
C MET A 53 7.98 -13.23 -7.26
N LYS A 54 7.76 -12.97 -5.96
CA LYS A 54 7.94 -11.66 -5.32
C LYS A 54 9.19 -11.71 -4.45
N VAL A 55 10.20 -10.93 -4.82
CA VAL A 55 11.41 -10.72 -4.02
C VAL A 55 11.23 -9.44 -3.22
N TYR A 56 11.20 -9.58 -1.90
CA TYR A 56 10.96 -8.48 -0.98
C TYR A 56 12.17 -7.55 -0.88
N ARG A 57 11.90 -6.24 -0.72
CA ARG A 57 12.97 -5.24 -0.57
C ARG A 57 13.74 -5.45 0.72
N PRO A 58 15.07 -5.67 0.65
CA PRO A 58 15.88 -5.76 1.85
C PRO A 58 15.72 -4.53 2.74
N GLY A 59 15.52 -4.77 4.03
CA GLY A 59 15.40 -3.71 5.04
C GLY A 59 14.07 -2.97 5.11
N ARG A 60 13.08 -3.28 4.25
CA ARG A 60 11.74 -2.69 4.38
C ARG A 60 10.90 -3.40 5.44
N TRP A 61 10.78 -4.72 5.31
CA TRP A 61 10.05 -5.57 6.23
C TRP A 61 10.98 -6.63 6.83
N SER A 62 10.81 -6.93 8.12
CA SER A 62 11.47 -8.08 8.72
C SER A 62 10.85 -9.39 8.21
N ARG A 63 11.55 -10.50 8.43
CA ARG A 63 11.03 -11.84 8.11
C ARG A 63 9.69 -12.10 8.79
N GLU A 64 9.55 -11.72 10.06
CA GLU A 64 8.34 -11.91 10.86
C GLU A 64 7.18 -11.08 10.32
N GLN A 65 7.46 -9.84 9.89
CA GLN A 65 6.45 -8.98 9.27
C GLN A 65 5.97 -9.58 7.95
N ILE A 66 6.89 -10.05 7.08
CA ILE A 66 6.51 -10.70 5.83
C ILE A 66 5.68 -11.96 6.11
N GLN A 67 6.10 -12.77 7.09
CA GLN A 67 5.38 -13.97 7.48
C GLN A 67 3.94 -13.65 7.93
N GLU A 68 3.72 -12.58 8.70
CA GLU A 68 2.37 -12.17 9.10
C GLU A 68 1.48 -11.72 7.93
N GLU A 69 2.05 -11.10 6.89
CA GLU A 69 1.30 -10.81 5.64
C GLU A 69 0.86 -12.11 4.99
N LEU A 70 1.80 -13.04 4.77
CA LEU A 70 1.50 -14.29 4.08
C LEU A 70 0.47 -15.12 4.85
N GLU A 71 0.58 -15.16 6.18
CA GLU A 71 -0.38 -15.81 7.06
C GLU A 71 -1.75 -15.13 7.01
N PHE A 72 -1.81 -13.81 7.02
CA PHE A 72 -3.09 -13.09 6.93
C PHE A 72 -3.76 -13.33 5.57
N THR A 73 -3.02 -13.28 4.47
CA THR A 73 -3.57 -13.61 3.14
C THR A 73 -4.05 -15.06 3.07
N GLN A 74 -3.32 -16.02 3.65
CA GLN A 74 -3.79 -17.41 3.73
C GLN A 74 -5.08 -17.53 4.56
N GLN A 75 -5.13 -16.88 5.72
CA GLN A 75 -6.33 -16.90 6.56
C GLN A 75 -7.56 -16.31 5.86
N LEU A 76 -7.39 -15.21 5.11
CA LEU A 76 -8.47 -14.64 4.31
C LEU A 76 -8.92 -15.62 3.22
N PHE A 77 -7.98 -16.29 2.54
CA PHE A 77 -8.28 -17.33 1.56
C PHE A 77 -9.08 -18.49 2.17
N ASP A 78 -8.71 -18.93 3.37
CA ASP A 78 -9.41 -19.99 4.12
C ASP A 78 -10.83 -19.57 4.54
N GLN A 79 -11.14 -18.27 4.57
CA GLN A 79 -12.48 -17.72 4.75
C GLN A 79 -13.24 -17.50 3.43
N GLU A 80 -12.79 -18.13 2.34
CA GLU A 80 -13.36 -18.03 1.01
C GLU A 80 -13.40 -16.57 0.52
N LEU A 81 -12.42 -15.76 0.92
CA LEU A 81 -12.23 -14.42 0.36
C LEU A 81 -11.36 -14.52 -0.90
N PRO A 82 -11.66 -13.71 -1.92
CA PRO A 82 -10.96 -13.77 -3.18
C PRO A 82 -9.60 -13.06 -3.07
N VAL A 83 -8.62 -13.77 -2.50
CA VAL A 83 -7.23 -13.34 -2.39
C VAL A 83 -6.31 -14.42 -2.99
N VAL A 84 -5.03 -14.10 -3.16
CA VAL A 84 -4.03 -15.05 -3.68
C VAL A 84 -3.00 -15.37 -2.60
N PRO A 85 -3.11 -16.50 -1.89
CA PRO A 85 -2.09 -16.89 -0.92
C PRO A 85 -0.78 -17.29 -1.62
N ALA A 86 0.33 -17.19 -0.90
CA ALA A 86 1.60 -17.74 -1.33
C ALA A 86 1.55 -19.27 -1.39
N LEU A 87 2.25 -19.85 -2.36
CA LEU A 87 2.45 -21.28 -2.48
C LEU A 87 3.27 -21.79 -1.29
N SER A 88 2.80 -22.87 -0.67
CA SER A 88 3.60 -23.62 0.30
C SER A 88 4.52 -24.57 -0.46
N ILE A 89 5.81 -24.28 -0.44
CA ILE A 89 6.86 -25.06 -1.09
C ILE A 89 7.74 -25.65 0.01
N GLN A 90 7.89 -26.96 0.04
CA GLN A 90 8.61 -27.67 1.12
C GLN A 90 8.10 -27.30 2.54
N GLY A 91 6.80 -27.00 2.67
CA GLY A 91 6.16 -26.64 3.94
C GLY A 91 6.36 -25.18 4.39
N GLN A 92 6.93 -24.32 3.54
CA GLN A 92 7.15 -22.89 3.82
C GLN A 92 6.59 -22.02 2.70
N THR A 93 6.12 -20.82 3.04
CA THR A 93 5.65 -19.81 2.07
C THR A 93 6.65 -18.68 1.84
N LEU A 94 7.61 -18.52 2.77
CA LEU A 94 8.66 -17.51 2.73
C LEU A 94 10.04 -18.16 2.71
N HIS A 95 10.79 -17.89 1.67
CA HIS A 95 12.11 -18.45 1.43
C HIS A 95 13.18 -17.36 1.54
N GLU A 96 14.43 -17.78 1.74
CA GLU A 96 15.57 -16.89 1.74
C GLU A 96 16.71 -17.45 0.91
N ARG A 97 17.30 -16.59 0.08
CA ARG A 97 18.52 -16.92 -0.65
C ARG A 97 19.30 -15.66 -0.98
N ASP A 98 20.63 -15.75 -0.90
CA ASP A 98 21.57 -14.65 -1.15
C ASP A 98 21.23 -13.35 -0.37
N GLY A 99 20.66 -13.49 0.84
CA GLY A 99 20.26 -12.36 1.69
C GLY A 99 18.94 -11.69 1.28
N PHE A 100 18.18 -12.27 0.34
CA PHE A 100 16.85 -11.81 -0.04
C PHE A 100 15.78 -12.76 0.47
N LEU A 101 14.67 -12.17 0.91
CA LEU A 101 13.44 -12.89 1.20
C LEU A 101 12.55 -12.90 -0.03
N PHE A 102 11.93 -14.04 -0.34
CA PHE A 102 11.03 -14.17 -1.47
C PHE A 102 9.89 -15.17 -1.21
N ALA A 103 8.78 -14.96 -1.90
CA ALA A 103 7.62 -15.84 -1.90
C ALA A 103 7.11 -16.08 -3.33
N CYS A 104 6.49 -17.24 -3.55
CA CYS A 104 5.91 -17.61 -4.84
C CYS A 104 4.39 -17.64 -4.74
N PHE A 105 3.70 -17.19 -5.78
CA PHE A 105 2.25 -17.06 -5.83
C PHE A 105 1.71 -17.70 -7.11
N PRO A 106 0.50 -18.27 -7.09
CA PRO A 106 -0.20 -18.65 -8.32
C PRO A 106 -0.32 -17.46 -9.26
N MET A 107 -0.03 -17.64 -10.55
CA MET A 107 -0.33 -16.60 -11.53
C MET A 107 -1.85 -16.45 -11.69
N ARG A 108 -2.31 -15.21 -11.58
CA ARG A 108 -3.69 -14.81 -11.81
C ARG A 108 -3.70 -13.68 -12.82
N ALA A 109 -4.50 -13.85 -13.87
CA ALA A 109 -4.74 -12.83 -14.86
C ALA A 109 -6.04 -12.10 -14.52
N GLY A 110 -6.04 -10.78 -14.66
CA GLY A 110 -7.21 -9.94 -14.50
C GLY A 110 -6.90 -8.53 -14.98
N HIS A 111 -7.95 -7.74 -15.18
CA HIS A 111 -7.84 -6.32 -15.48
C HIS A 111 -7.99 -5.52 -14.20
N ALA A 112 -7.41 -4.31 -14.15
CA ALA A 112 -7.65 -3.41 -13.04
C ALA A 112 -9.15 -3.10 -12.93
N PHE A 113 -9.65 -3.04 -11.70
CA PHE A 113 -11.05 -2.73 -11.45
C PHE A 113 -11.37 -1.28 -11.82
N GLU A 114 -12.55 -1.05 -12.37
CA GLU A 114 -13.07 0.29 -12.63
C GLU A 114 -14.19 0.60 -11.64
N LEU A 115 -13.99 1.64 -10.82
CA LEU A 115 -14.97 2.15 -9.85
C LEU A 115 -15.94 3.13 -10.53
N ASP A 116 -16.66 2.64 -11.53
CA ASP A 116 -17.46 3.45 -12.46
C ASP A 116 -18.97 3.40 -12.19
N ASN A 117 -19.44 2.49 -11.32
CA ASN A 117 -20.86 2.35 -11.03
C ASN A 117 -21.18 1.95 -9.57
N PRO A 118 -22.40 2.25 -9.09
CA PRO A 118 -22.85 1.93 -7.73
C PRO A 118 -22.84 0.43 -7.38
N ASP A 119 -23.31 -0.45 -8.28
CA ASP A 119 -23.40 -1.89 -8.00
C ASP A 119 -22.03 -2.52 -7.69
N LYS A 120 -20.99 -2.05 -8.39
CA LYS A 120 -19.59 -2.42 -8.13
C LYS A 120 -19.13 -1.94 -6.75
N LEU A 121 -19.44 -0.70 -6.38
CA LEU A 121 -19.12 -0.16 -5.06
C LEU A 121 -19.80 -0.94 -3.94
N TYR A 122 -21.08 -1.29 -4.12
CA TYR A 122 -21.81 -2.13 -3.19
C TYR A 122 -21.12 -3.50 -2.99
N ARG A 123 -20.75 -4.20 -4.08
CA ARG A 123 -20.00 -5.47 -4.01
C ARG A 123 -18.64 -5.32 -3.33
N ILE A 124 -17.93 -4.22 -3.57
CA ILE A 124 -16.67 -3.91 -2.87
C ILE A 124 -16.91 -3.65 -1.39
N GLY A 125 -18.00 -2.95 -1.04
CA GLY A 125 -18.45 -2.77 0.34
C GLY A 125 -18.60 -4.11 1.05
N GLN A 126 -19.34 -5.05 0.44
CA GLN A 126 -19.51 -6.41 0.97
C GLN A 126 -18.18 -7.12 1.20
N LEU A 127 -17.27 -7.04 0.24
CA LEU A 127 -15.95 -7.67 0.33
C LEU A 127 -15.11 -7.06 1.47
N LEU A 128 -15.06 -5.73 1.57
CA LEU A 128 -14.38 -5.03 2.66
C LEU A 128 -15.00 -5.37 4.02
N GLY A 129 -16.32 -5.44 4.11
CA GLY A 129 -17.02 -5.85 5.34
C GLY A 129 -16.56 -7.23 5.81
N ARG A 130 -16.46 -8.20 4.90
CA ARG A 130 -15.94 -9.54 5.23
C ARG A 130 -14.47 -9.52 5.64
N VAL A 131 -13.61 -8.81 4.89
CA VAL A 131 -12.17 -8.69 5.19
C VAL A 131 -11.96 -8.06 6.56
N HIS A 132 -12.66 -6.97 6.87
CA HIS A 132 -12.54 -6.25 8.14
C HIS A 132 -13.16 -7.00 9.31
N SER A 133 -14.29 -7.68 9.10
CA SER A 133 -14.88 -8.58 10.10
C SER A 133 -13.87 -9.63 10.57
N PHE A 134 -13.21 -10.30 9.62
CA PHE A 134 -12.13 -11.24 9.94
C PHE A 134 -10.87 -10.57 10.49
N GLY A 135 -10.48 -9.44 9.90
CA GLY A 135 -9.30 -8.64 10.29
C GLY A 135 -9.39 -8.11 11.72
N SER A 136 -10.60 -7.92 12.26
CA SER A 136 -10.84 -7.44 13.61
C SER A 136 -10.66 -8.49 14.71
N GLN A 137 -10.65 -9.78 14.36
CA GLN A 137 -10.63 -10.87 15.35
C GLN A 137 -9.28 -11.04 16.06
N GLN A 138 -8.19 -10.61 15.42
CA GLN A 138 -6.83 -10.72 15.95
C GLN A 138 -6.00 -9.52 15.48
N ALA A 139 -5.04 -9.10 16.30
CA ALA A 139 -4.07 -8.10 15.91
C ALA A 139 -2.83 -8.75 15.30
N PHE A 140 -2.17 -8.03 14.39
CA PHE A 140 -0.78 -8.32 14.08
C PHE A 140 0.10 -8.12 15.30
N LYS A 141 1.15 -8.93 15.41
CA LYS A 141 2.17 -8.89 16.45
C LYS A 141 3.36 -8.01 16.05
N THR A 142 3.75 -8.04 14.78
CA THR A 142 4.98 -7.40 14.26
C THR A 142 4.74 -6.42 13.13
N ARG A 143 3.68 -6.60 12.32
CA ARG A 143 3.27 -5.59 11.33
C ARG A 143 3.00 -4.26 12.01
N THR A 144 3.27 -3.20 11.27
CA THR A 144 3.17 -1.84 11.80
C THR A 144 1.73 -1.48 12.13
N THR A 145 1.60 -0.49 13.00
CA THR A 145 0.35 0.24 13.21
C THR A 145 0.41 1.56 12.46
N LEU A 146 -0.67 1.91 11.77
CA LEU A 146 -0.80 3.17 11.04
C LEU A 146 -0.52 4.35 11.98
N SER A 147 0.29 5.28 11.50
CA SER A 147 0.53 6.55 12.18
C SER A 147 0.30 7.69 11.21
N LEU A 148 -0.47 8.67 11.67
CA LEU A 148 -0.74 9.90 10.94
C LEU A 148 0.44 10.87 10.99
N ILE A 149 1.23 10.81 12.07
CA ILE A 149 2.31 11.77 12.35
C ILE A 149 3.66 11.27 11.82
N LYS A 150 3.94 9.96 11.90
CA LYS A 150 5.24 9.39 11.54
C LYS A 150 5.70 9.80 10.13
N PRO A 151 4.88 9.75 9.06
CA PRO A 151 5.33 10.16 7.73
C PRO A 151 5.74 11.63 7.66
N ILE A 152 5.09 12.50 8.44
CA ILE A 152 5.38 13.94 8.48
C ILE A 152 6.71 14.19 9.19
N GLN A 153 6.93 13.54 10.33
CA GLN A 153 8.20 13.65 11.07
C GLN A 153 9.38 13.12 10.26
N GLU A 154 9.21 11.97 9.60
CA GLU A 154 10.24 11.44 8.71
C GLU A 154 10.50 12.37 7.52
N SER A 155 9.47 13.04 6.99
CA SER A 155 9.62 14.00 5.90
C SER A 155 10.35 15.26 6.35
N LEU A 156 10.01 15.80 7.52
CA LEU A 156 10.71 16.95 8.11
C LEU A 156 12.19 16.66 8.28
N ALA A 157 12.53 15.51 8.87
CA ALA A 157 13.91 15.10 9.07
C ALA A 157 14.65 14.87 7.74
N PHE A 158 14.00 14.23 6.77
CA PHE A 158 14.61 13.94 5.48
C PHE A 158 14.86 15.21 4.65
N PHE A 159 13.88 16.11 4.56
CA PHE A 159 13.95 17.28 3.68
C PHE A 159 14.70 18.47 4.28
N GLN A 160 15.08 18.42 5.56
CA GLN A 160 15.89 19.46 6.20
C GLN A 160 17.21 19.70 5.46
N ASP A 161 17.92 18.62 5.12
CA ASP A 161 19.25 18.68 4.48
C ASP A 161 19.24 18.20 3.02
N ASN A 162 18.07 17.89 2.45
CA ASN A 162 17.96 17.30 1.13
C ASN A 162 17.80 18.35 0.02
N GLU A 163 18.52 18.17 -1.09
CA GLU A 163 18.59 19.13 -2.20
C GLU A 163 17.49 18.94 -3.26
N LEU A 164 16.59 17.97 -3.11
CA LEU A 164 15.46 17.78 -4.05
C LEU A 164 14.51 18.97 -4.04
N ILE A 165 14.37 19.64 -2.89
CA ILE A 165 13.60 20.87 -2.76
C ILE A 165 14.55 22.05 -2.95
N GLY A 166 14.26 22.87 -3.96
CA GLY A 166 15.00 24.11 -4.23
C GLY A 166 15.01 25.02 -3.02
N TYR A 167 16.14 25.71 -2.81
CA TYR A 167 16.38 26.56 -1.63
C TYR A 167 15.24 27.55 -1.37
N ASP A 168 14.72 28.19 -2.42
CA ASP A 168 13.64 29.19 -2.33
C ASP A 168 12.31 28.64 -1.81
N LEU A 169 12.09 27.32 -1.89
CA LEU A 169 10.86 26.66 -1.44
C LEU A 169 11.02 25.89 -0.13
N ARG A 170 12.25 25.51 0.24
CA ARG A 170 12.51 24.58 1.33
C ARG A 170 11.95 25.06 2.67
N ASP A 171 12.23 26.31 3.05
CA ASP A 171 11.76 26.85 4.33
C ASP A 171 10.23 26.85 4.40
N ASN A 172 9.57 27.34 3.35
CA ASN A 172 8.11 27.36 3.25
C ASN A 172 7.50 25.95 3.30
N TYR A 173 8.16 24.98 2.66
CA TYR A 173 7.76 23.58 2.66
C TYR A 173 7.84 22.96 4.06
N LEU A 174 8.98 23.12 4.74
CA LEU A 174 9.19 22.58 6.08
C LEU A 174 8.26 23.23 7.09
N THR A 175 8.08 24.56 7.04
CA THR A 175 7.10 25.27 7.90
C THR A 175 5.67 24.79 7.64
N THR A 176 5.29 24.57 6.38
CA THR A 176 3.96 24.01 6.06
C THR A 176 3.78 22.62 6.66
N LEU A 177 4.78 21.74 6.55
CA LEU A 177 4.74 20.40 7.17
C LEU A 177 4.64 20.46 8.70
N GLN A 178 5.33 21.41 9.37
CA GLN A 178 5.22 21.61 10.82
C GLN A 178 3.80 22.04 11.24
N HIS A 179 3.16 22.92 10.46
CA HIS A 179 1.78 23.31 10.69
C HIS A 179 0.81 22.15 10.47
N ILE A 180 1.02 21.34 9.44
CA ILE A 180 0.26 20.09 9.23
C ILE A 180 0.46 19.15 10.42
N GLU A 181 1.69 18.87 10.84
CA GLU A 181 1.97 18.01 12.01
C GLU A 181 1.17 18.47 13.24
N THR A 182 1.20 19.77 13.53
CA THR A 182 0.45 20.36 14.64
C THR A 182 -1.06 20.11 14.53
N ASN A 183 -1.64 20.31 13.34
CA ASN A 183 -3.07 20.10 13.11
C ASN A 183 -3.46 18.61 13.01
N MET A 184 -2.50 17.72 12.76
CA MET A 184 -2.71 16.27 12.71
C MET A 184 -2.73 15.63 14.11
N ARG A 185 -2.17 16.28 15.14
CA ARG A 185 -2.08 15.73 16.52
C ARG A 185 -3.44 15.35 17.14
N PRO A 186 -4.50 16.19 17.07
CA PRO A 186 -5.82 15.80 17.58
C PRO A 186 -6.37 14.54 16.89
N PHE A 187 -6.14 14.40 15.59
CA PHE A 187 -6.55 13.21 14.83
C PHE A 187 -5.71 11.97 15.17
N GLN A 188 -4.42 12.14 15.47
CA GLN A 188 -3.58 11.05 15.97
C GLN A 188 -4.09 10.54 17.33
N THR A 189 -4.46 11.44 18.26
CA THR A 189 -5.09 11.04 19.54
C THR A 189 -6.43 10.34 19.32
N ARG A 190 -7.26 10.83 18.37
CA ARG A 190 -8.49 10.14 17.98
C ARG A 190 -8.19 8.74 17.43
N LEU A 191 -7.21 8.61 16.55
CA LEU A 191 -6.78 7.33 15.97
C LEU A 191 -6.36 6.33 17.06
N GLU A 192 -5.62 6.78 18.08
CA GLU A 192 -5.20 5.95 19.21
C GLU A 192 -6.37 5.40 20.03
N SER A 193 -7.52 6.12 20.05
CA SER A 193 -8.77 5.66 20.66
C SER A 193 -9.71 4.92 19.69
N THR A 194 -9.34 4.83 18.41
CA THR A 194 -10.16 4.19 17.38
C THR A 194 -9.86 2.68 17.35
N PRO A 195 -10.88 1.80 17.28
CA PRO A 195 -10.65 0.38 17.05
C PRO A 195 -9.83 0.15 15.78
N LEU A 196 -8.73 -0.58 15.91
CA LEU A 196 -7.86 -0.94 14.80
C LEU A 196 -8.06 -2.41 14.43
N LEU A 197 -7.93 -2.70 13.15
CA LEU A 197 -8.04 -4.05 12.59
C LEU A 197 -6.91 -4.31 11.60
N ARG A 198 -6.70 -5.57 11.25
CA ARG A 198 -5.80 -5.96 10.15
C ARG A 198 -6.43 -5.52 8.82
N THR A 199 -5.84 -4.51 8.20
CA THR A 199 -6.30 -3.92 6.93
C THR A 199 -5.47 -4.43 5.75
N HIS A 200 -5.98 -4.29 4.53
CA HIS A 200 -5.14 -4.36 3.33
C HIS A 200 -4.08 -3.24 3.34
N GLY A 201 -4.43 -2.06 3.84
CA GLY A 201 -3.53 -0.91 4.05
C GLY A 201 -3.27 -0.08 2.78
N ASP A 202 -3.53 -0.64 1.60
CA ASP A 202 -3.44 0.00 0.30
C ASP A 202 -4.59 -0.41 -0.64
N PHE A 203 -5.81 -0.40 -0.12
CA PHE A 203 -6.99 -0.81 -0.87
C PHE A 203 -7.43 0.26 -1.88
N HIS A 204 -7.05 0.12 -3.13
CA HIS A 204 -7.48 0.98 -4.24
C HIS A 204 -7.74 0.16 -5.49
N ALA A 205 -8.40 0.74 -6.50
CA ALA A 205 -8.81 0.07 -7.73
C ALA A 205 -7.69 -0.72 -8.46
N GLY A 206 -6.43 -0.29 -8.31
CA GLY A 206 -5.28 -0.96 -8.93
C GLY A 206 -4.88 -2.28 -8.26
N ASN A 207 -5.25 -2.47 -6.99
CA ASN A 207 -5.02 -3.71 -6.21
C ASN A 207 -6.25 -4.64 -6.22
N ILE A 208 -7.23 -4.32 -7.07
CA ILE A 208 -8.43 -5.13 -7.29
C ILE A 208 -8.40 -5.56 -8.75
N LEU A 209 -8.26 -6.87 -8.98
CA LEU A 209 -8.33 -7.46 -10.30
C LEU A 209 -9.74 -7.97 -10.56
N THR A 210 -10.21 -7.83 -11.79
CA THR A 210 -11.45 -8.47 -12.24
C THR A 210 -11.28 -9.31 -13.48
N ARG A 211 -12.06 -10.40 -13.52
CA ARG A 211 -12.21 -11.27 -14.67
C ARG A 211 -13.57 -11.97 -14.58
N ASP A 212 -14.38 -11.90 -15.64
CA ASP A 212 -15.64 -12.63 -15.75
C ASP A 212 -16.58 -12.45 -14.51
N GLU A 213 -16.65 -11.21 -14.01
CA GLU A 213 -17.35 -10.77 -12.79
C GLU A 213 -16.71 -11.14 -11.44
N ASP A 214 -15.72 -12.01 -11.42
CA ASP A 214 -14.96 -12.33 -10.21
C ASP A 214 -14.03 -11.17 -9.86
N ILE A 215 -14.06 -10.77 -8.59
CA ILE A 215 -13.13 -9.81 -7.99
C ILE A 215 -12.02 -10.60 -7.32
N LEU A 216 -10.78 -10.14 -7.40
CA LEU A 216 -9.62 -10.70 -6.74
C LEU A 216 -8.77 -9.59 -6.14
N LEU A 217 -8.52 -9.66 -4.83
CA LEU A 217 -7.64 -8.74 -4.13
C LEU A 217 -6.19 -9.22 -4.21
N VAL A 218 -5.29 -8.31 -4.51
CA VAL A 218 -3.86 -8.57 -4.66
C VAL A 218 -3.04 -7.55 -3.89
N ASP A 219 -1.77 -7.88 -3.64
CA ASP A 219 -0.78 -6.98 -3.02
C ASP A 219 -1.06 -6.57 -1.56
N PHE A 220 -1.03 -7.55 -0.66
CA PHE A 220 -1.14 -7.34 0.80
C PHE A 220 0.15 -6.82 1.46
N ASP A 221 1.08 -6.30 0.68
CA ASP A 221 2.42 -5.90 1.12
C ASP A 221 2.44 -4.75 2.13
N ASP A 222 1.41 -3.90 2.07
CA ASP A 222 1.19 -2.76 2.97
C ASP A 222 0.15 -3.04 4.06
N THR A 223 -0.18 -4.32 4.30
CA THR A 223 -1.06 -4.72 5.40
C THR A 223 -0.50 -4.22 6.72
N GLN A 224 -1.39 -3.69 7.57
CA GLN A 224 -1.04 -3.07 8.83
C GLN A 224 -2.24 -3.02 9.77
N MET A 225 -1.99 -2.75 11.04
CA MET A 225 -3.05 -2.38 11.98
C MET A 225 -3.51 -0.95 11.68
N ALA A 226 -4.77 -0.77 11.31
CA ALA A 226 -5.31 0.53 10.90
C ALA A 226 -6.80 0.66 11.20
N PRO A 227 -7.36 1.88 11.18
CA PRO A 227 -8.80 2.08 11.21
C PRO A 227 -9.39 1.54 9.90
N ALA A 228 -10.59 0.97 9.96
CA ALA A 228 -11.30 0.46 8.77
C ALA A 228 -11.38 1.51 7.64
N MET A 229 -11.49 2.80 7.99
CA MET A 229 -11.53 3.89 7.01
C MET A 229 -10.28 3.95 6.11
N GLN A 230 -9.13 3.39 6.53
CA GLN A 230 -7.89 3.33 5.73
C GLN A 230 -8.07 2.63 4.38
N ASP A 231 -8.89 1.58 4.33
CA ASP A 231 -9.17 0.84 3.10
C ASP A 231 -10.39 1.39 2.33
N ILE A 232 -11.17 2.28 2.95
CA ILE A 232 -12.39 2.84 2.35
C ILE A 232 -12.10 4.15 1.61
N TRP A 233 -11.35 5.08 2.22
CA TRP A 233 -11.21 6.45 1.70
C TRP A 233 -10.53 6.50 0.32
N LYS A 234 -9.67 5.52 0.01
CA LYS A 234 -8.93 5.43 -1.26
C LYS A 234 -9.80 5.05 -2.45
N LEU A 235 -11.02 4.57 -2.22
CA LEU A 235 -12.02 4.29 -3.26
C LEU A 235 -12.81 5.53 -3.66
N LEU A 236 -12.74 6.61 -2.85
CA LEU A 236 -13.53 7.82 -3.07
C LEU A 236 -12.85 8.72 -4.10
N SER A 237 -13.65 9.26 -5.03
CA SER A 237 -13.17 10.13 -6.11
C SER A 237 -14.24 11.14 -6.54
N GLY A 238 -13.80 12.25 -7.14
CA GLY A 238 -14.71 13.27 -7.67
C GLY A 238 -15.11 14.32 -6.62
N SER A 239 -16.23 14.99 -6.88
CA SER A 239 -16.81 16.04 -6.04
C SER A 239 -17.34 15.49 -4.70
N ASP A 240 -17.56 16.37 -3.72
CA ASP A 240 -18.08 15.99 -2.41
C ASP A 240 -19.42 15.24 -2.47
N LEU A 241 -20.28 15.57 -3.43
CA LEU A 241 -21.55 14.88 -3.63
C LEU A 241 -21.35 13.47 -4.18
N GLU A 242 -20.43 13.30 -5.13
CA GLU A 242 -20.06 11.99 -5.67
C GLU A 242 -19.43 11.12 -4.59
N GLN A 243 -18.46 11.64 -3.82
CA GLN A 243 -17.82 10.90 -2.74
C GLN A 243 -18.82 10.48 -1.65
N LYS A 244 -19.79 11.33 -1.30
CA LYS A 244 -20.88 10.95 -0.36
C LYS A 244 -21.75 9.83 -0.92
N SER A 245 -22.09 9.89 -2.21
CA SER A 245 -22.85 8.82 -2.87
C SER A 245 -22.05 7.52 -2.86
N GLN A 246 -20.77 7.56 -3.24
CA GLN A 246 -19.90 6.39 -3.24
C GLN A 246 -19.76 5.77 -1.84
N LEU A 247 -19.61 6.62 -0.81
CA LEU A 247 -19.51 6.16 0.57
C LEU A 247 -20.81 5.49 1.04
N SER A 248 -21.97 5.99 0.62
CA SER A 248 -23.27 5.39 0.93
C SER A 248 -23.40 3.98 0.33
N GLU A 249 -23.02 3.80 -0.93
CA GLU A 249 -23.05 2.49 -1.60
C GLU A 249 -22.08 1.49 -0.94
N LEU A 250 -20.86 1.95 -0.64
CA LEU A 250 -19.87 1.14 0.09
C LEU A 250 -20.40 0.74 1.47
N ALA A 251 -21.01 1.67 2.20
CA ALA A 251 -21.57 1.42 3.52
C ALA A 251 -22.68 0.36 3.47
N GLU A 252 -23.63 0.49 2.55
CA GLU A 252 -24.74 -0.46 2.42
C GLU A 252 -24.28 -1.90 2.18
N GLY A 253 -23.24 -2.07 1.35
CA GLY A 253 -22.61 -3.38 1.12
C GLY A 253 -21.83 -3.87 2.34
N TYR A 254 -21.07 -2.99 2.97
CA TYR A 254 -20.21 -3.29 4.10
C TYR A 254 -20.99 -3.77 5.33
N GLU A 255 -22.12 -3.11 5.63
CA GLU A 255 -23.00 -3.43 6.76
C GLU A 255 -23.62 -4.82 6.71
N GLN A 256 -23.59 -5.50 5.55
CA GLN A 256 -24.01 -6.90 5.44
C GLN A 256 -23.12 -7.85 6.26
N PHE A 257 -21.87 -7.45 6.55
CA PHE A 257 -20.87 -8.34 7.16
C PHE A 257 -20.14 -7.73 8.37
N TYR A 258 -20.13 -6.40 8.51
CA TYR A 258 -19.48 -5.71 9.62
C TYR A 258 -20.05 -4.30 9.85
N GLU A 259 -20.05 -3.81 11.08
CA GLU A 259 -20.59 -2.47 11.40
C GLU A 259 -19.78 -1.37 10.70
N PHE A 260 -20.46 -0.50 9.95
CA PHE A 260 -19.80 0.55 9.19
C PHE A 260 -19.20 1.62 10.13
N PRO A 261 -17.95 2.04 9.91
CA PRO A 261 -17.23 2.89 10.86
C PRO A 261 -17.52 4.39 10.65
N ASP A 262 -18.78 4.83 10.75
CA ASP A 262 -19.17 6.24 10.49
C ASP A 262 -18.36 7.24 11.32
N SER A 263 -18.07 6.90 12.58
CA SER A 263 -17.28 7.74 13.49
C SER A 263 -15.84 8.00 12.98
N GLN A 264 -15.34 7.16 12.07
CA GLN A 264 -14.03 7.27 11.45
C GLN A 264 -14.03 8.17 10.21
N ALA A 265 -15.18 8.66 9.71
CA ALA A 265 -15.24 9.54 8.54
C ALA A 265 -14.41 10.82 8.72
N ARG A 266 -14.29 11.32 9.96
CA ARG A 266 -13.40 12.46 10.29
C ARG A 266 -11.90 12.16 10.12
N LEU A 267 -11.52 10.90 9.91
CA LEU A 267 -10.14 10.50 9.64
C LEU A 267 -9.80 10.51 8.13
N ILE A 268 -10.77 10.71 7.24
CA ILE A 268 -10.53 10.68 5.78
C ILE A 268 -9.45 11.70 5.36
N GLU A 269 -9.61 12.98 5.71
CA GLU A 269 -8.62 14.02 5.36
C GLU A 269 -7.26 13.80 6.04
N PRO A 270 -7.19 13.48 7.35
CA PRO A 270 -5.93 13.07 7.98
C PRO A 270 -5.23 11.89 7.28
N LEU A 271 -5.96 10.84 6.92
CA LEU A 271 -5.39 9.67 6.24
C LEU A 271 -4.88 10.04 4.84
N ARG A 272 -5.63 10.88 4.11
CA ARG A 272 -5.23 11.41 2.80
C ARG A 272 -3.97 12.27 2.91
N THR A 273 -3.91 13.18 3.88
CA THR A 273 -2.72 14.01 4.16
C THR A 273 -1.50 13.14 4.47
N ALA A 274 -1.64 12.18 5.39
CA ALA A 274 -0.55 11.29 5.77
C ALA A 274 -0.08 10.42 4.59
N HIS A 275 -1.01 9.96 3.74
CA HIS A 275 -0.69 9.25 2.51
C HIS A 275 0.07 10.12 1.51
N MET A 276 -0.38 11.35 1.27
CA MET A 276 0.26 12.30 0.34
C MET A 276 1.71 12.57 0.76
N VAL A 277 1.94 12.87 2.04
CA VAL A 277 3.28 13.10 2.59
C VAL A 277 4.14 11.84 2.52
N ARG A 278 3.59 10.67 2.89
CA ARG A 278 4.30 9.39 2.82
C ARG A 278 4.71 9.04 1.39
N HIS A 279 3.82 9.22 0.42
CA HIS A 279 4.08 8.91 -0.98
C HIS A 279 5.18 9.82 -1.56
N ASN A 280 5.11 11.13 -1.27
CA ASN A 280 6.16 12.06 -1.68
C ASN A 280 7.52 11.64 -1.08
N LEU A 281 7.59 11.36 0.23
CA LEU A 281 8.83 10.89 0.87
C LEU A 281 9.33 9.56 0.31
N TRP A 282 8.41 8.65 -0.04
CA TRP A 282 8.73 7.34 -0.61
C TRP A 282 9.51 7.45 -1.92
N ILE A 283 9.11 8.37 -2.82
CA ILE A 283 9.85 8.69 -4.05
C ILE A 283 11.21 9.29 -3.71
N ALA A 284 11.26 10.31 -2.84
CA ALA A 284 12.50 10.99 -2.45
C ALA A 284 13.57 10.04 -1.90
N LYS A 285 13.20 9.13 -0.98
CA LYS A 285 14.12 8.13 -0.39
C LYS A 285 14.72 7.19 -1.43
N ARG A 286 14.13 7.11 -2.63
CA ARG A 286 14.52 6.19 -3.71
C ARG A 286 15.02 6.92 -4.95
N TRP A 287 15.17 8.25 -4.89
CA TRP A 287 15.54 9.06 -6.05
C TRP A 287 16.91 8.71 -6.66
N SER A 288 17.81 8.11 -5.86
CA SER A 288 19.10 7.62 -6.35
C SER A 288 19.04 6.32 -7.15
N ASP A 289 17.93 5.55 -7.09
CA ASP A 289 17.70 4.41 -7.97
C ASP A 289 17.32 4.92 -9.37
N PRO A 290 18.09 4.59 -10.43
CA PRO A 290 17.82 5.05 -11.80
C PRO A 290 16.39 4.78 -12.31
N ALA A 291 15.70 3.77 -11.77
CA ALA A 291 14.31 3.49 -12.14
C ALA A 291 13.33 4.60 -11.70
N PHE A 292 13.63 5.30 -10.59
CA PHE A 292 12.72 6.31 -10.02
C PHE A 292 12.68 7.61 -10.84
N PRO A 293 13.81 8.22 -11.25
CA PRO A 293 13.78 9.36 -12.16
C PRO A 293 13.13 9.05 -13.52
N GLN A 294 13.21 7.82 -14.00
CA GLN A 294 12.54 7.40 -15.23
C GLN A 294 11.02 7.26 -15.06
N ALA A 295 10.58 6.69 -13.94
CA ALA A 295 9.16 6.49 -13.65
C ALA A 295 8.46 7.78 -13.18
N PHE A 296 9.18 8.66 -12.50
CA PHE A 296 8.67 9.91 -11.93
C PHE A 296 9.48 11.14 -12.42
N PRO A 297 9.57 11.37 -13.74
CA PRO A 297 10.46 12.40 -14.31
C PRO A 297 10.11 13.83 -13.88
N TRP A 298 8.87 14.06 -13.47
CA TRP A 298 8.37 15.34 -12.98
C TRP A 298 8.84 15.66 -11.55
N TYR A 299 9.24 14.67 -10.75
CA TYR A 299 9.49 14.82 -9.31
C TYR A 299 10.68 15.73 -8.99
N GLY A 300 11.71 15.73 -9.85
CA GLY A 300 12.88 16.61 -9.70
C GLY A 300 12.65 18.07 -10.13
N SER A 301 11.44 18.42 -10.60
CA SER A 301 11.17 19.75 -11.16
C SER A 301 10.70 20.75 -10.11
N ALA A 302 11.11 22.02 -10.24
CA ALA A 302 10.62 23.10 -9.36
C ALA A 302 9.09 23.27 -9.43
N ARG A 303 8.50 22.98 -10.60
CA ARG A 303 7.05 23.01 -10.82
C ARG A 303 6.33 22.01 -9.92
N TYR A 304 6.79 20.75 -9.91
CA TYR A 304 6.20 19.73 -9.06
C TYR A 304 6.23 20.13 -7.57
N TRP A 305 7.38 20.60 -7.08
CA TRP A 305 7.51 21.00 -5.68
C TRP A 305 6.61 22.19 -5.32
N SER A 306 6.40 23.12 -6.26
CA SER A 306 5.48 24.24 -6.07
C SER A 306 4.02 23.77 -6.02
N GLU A 307 3.63 22.86 -6.91
CA GLU A 307 2.29 22.25 -6.94
C GLU A 307 2.05 21.39 -5.68
N HIS A 308 3.01 20.57 -5.26
CA HIS A 308 2.90 19.76 -4.05
C HIS A 308 2.81 20.61 -2.78
N LEU A 309 3.55 21.72 -2.71
CA LEU A 309 3.43 22.69 -1.61
C LEU A 309 2.02 23.32 -1.56
N LEU A 310 1.43 23.63 -2.71
CA LEU A 310 0.06 24.15 -2.76
C LEU A 310 -0.93 23.12 -2.23
N MET A 311 -0.83 21.85 -2.66
CA MET A 311 -1.68 20.77 -2.16
C MET A 311 -1.53 20.57 -0.65
N LEU A 312 -0.31 20.69 -0.10
CA LEU A 312 -0.08 20.65 1.35
C LEU A 312 -0.76 21.82 2.07
N LYS A 313 -0.75 23.02 1.50
CA LYS A 313 -1.45 24.19 2.08
C LYS A 313 -2.96 24.04 2.04
N GLU A 314 -3.51 23.46 0.97
CA GLU A 314 -4.93 23.11 0.88
C GLU A 314 -5.31 22.11 1.96
N GLN A 315 -4.54 21.02 2.12
CA GLN A 315 -4.75 20.05 3.20
C GLN A 315 -4.60 20.67 4.59
N TRP A 316 -3.65 21.58 4.78
CA TRP A 316 -3.53 22.33 6.03
C TRP A 316 -4.80 23.12 6.35
N SER A 317 -5.37 23.85 5.38
CA SER A 317 -6.63 24.58 5.56
C SER A 317 -7.77 23.64 5.96
N VAL A 318 -7.91 22.51 5.24
CA VAL A 318 -8.94 21.50 5.52
C VAL A 318 -8.83 20.95 6.95
N LEU A 319 -7.60 20.66 7.41
CA LEU A 319 -7.37 20.17 8.77
C LEU A 319 -7.71 21.22 9.84
N GLN A 320 -7.47 22.51 9.57
CA GLN A 320 -7.87 23.60 10.47
C GLN A 320 -9.39 23.71 10.58
N ASP A 321 -10.10 23.62 9.47
CA ASP A 321 -11.57 23.68 9.44
C ASP A 321 -12.19 22.50 10.19
N LEU A 322 -11.64 21.30 10.02
CA LEU A 322 -12.09 20.09 10.72
C LEU A 322 -11.84 20.15 12.24
N ASN A 323 -10.71 20.71 12.68
CA ASN A 323 -10.42 20.94 14.10
C ASN A 323 -11.30 22.06 14.70
N SER A 324 -11.74 23.02 13.89
CA SER A 324 -12.61 24.11 14.34
C SER A 324 -14.08 23.70 14.44
N SER A 325 -14.49 22.68 13.67
CA SER A 325 -15.86 22.15 13.60
C SER A 325 -16.15 21.10 14.70
N HIS A 326 -15.67 21.36 15.92
CA HIS A 326 -15.82 20.45 17.07
C HIS A 326 -17.21 20.47 17.70
#